data_AF-A0A519PWI2-F1
#
_entry.id   AF-A0A519PWI2-F1
#
_cell.length_a   1.000
_cell.length_b   1.000
_cell.length_c   1.000
_cell.angle_alpha   90.00
_cell.angle_beta   90.00
_cell.angle_gamma   90.00
#
_symmetry.space_group_name_H-M   'P 1'
#
loop_
_entity.id
_entity.type
_entity.pdbx_description
1 polymer ?
#
loop_
_entity_poly.entity_id
_entity_poly.type
_entity_poly.pdbx_seq_one_letter_code
_entity_poly.pdbx_strand_id
1 'polypeptide(L)'
;GEFSREPDRWKGAGQPHDRERDTAHFVDLDDDGHVLTAAGPTLAQLPRLKSEYDAMLTRAGLDVDDAGYLPYAIMDAQLQLKQDFAYWRVLVAAEARETNMERRAWYRADRERREALLLRDIGMLSHYVGDGSQPHHVSVHYNGWGDYPNPERFTSSRQTHGQFEGAATARATRLDAIEAAMPAANASADLAPRVAAYLNASLTQVVPFYRLEKAGAFRGDGTTEGAAFINGRLAVAAAELRDLIVLAWQAAGQGSIGWPAVKVAEVEAGAADPWLSLIGED
;
A
#
# COMPACT_ATOMS: atom_id res chain seq x y z
N GLY A 1 1.69 4.93 -11.59
CA GLY A 1 2.76 5.09 -12.59
C GLY A 1 3.26 3.73 -13.04
N GLU A 2 4.28 3.64 -13.89
CA GLU A 2 4.81 2.33 -14.34
C GLU A 2 5.32 1.46 -13.17
N PHE A 3 5.95 2.07 -12.16
CA PHE A 3 6.42 1.36 -10.97
C PHE A 3 5.30 0.76 -10.11
N SER A 4 4.06 1.23 -10.25
CA SER A 4 2.91 0.69 -9.51
C SER A 4 2.56 -0.74 -9.93
N ARG A 5 3.16 -1.28 -10.99
CA ARG A 5 2.95 -2.66 -11.45
C ARG A 5 4.03 -3.63 -10.96
N GLU A 6 5.07 -3.13 -10.30
CA GLU A 6 6.24 -3.95 -9.98
C GLU A 6 5.91 -5.12 -9.05
N PRO A 7 5.11 -4.97 -7.97
CA PRO A 7 4.76 -6.11 -7.14
C PRO A 7 4.09 -7.27 -7.90
N ASP A 8 3.17 -6.96 -8.82
CA ASP A 8 2.57 -7.98 -9.70
C ASP A 8 3.57 -8.61 -10.68
N ARG A 9 4.57 -7.85 -11.13
CA ARG A 9 5.62 -8.36 -12.04
C ARG A 9 6.59 -9.30 -11.35
N TRP A 10 6.63 -9.32 -10.02
CA TRP A 10 7.49 -10.21 -9.26
C TRP A 10 6.92 -11.62 -9.12
N LYS A 11 5.61 -11.79 -9.34
CA LYS A 11 4.91 -13.07 -9.25
C LYS A 11 5.52 -14.11 -10.19
N GLY A 12 5.66 -15.35 -9.71
CA GLY A 12 6.21 -16.46 -10.47
C GLY A 12 7.74 -16.55 -10.46
N ALA A 13 8.40 -15.87 -9.51
CA ALA A 13 9.83 -15.98 -9.29
C ALA A 13 10.23 -17.29 -8.60
N GLY A 14 9.27 -17.98 -7.98
CA GLY A 14 9.47 -19.24 -7.25
C GLY A 14 9.55 -19.06 -5.73
N GLN A 15 9.57 -20.16 -5.00
CA GLN A 15 9.60 -20.14 -3.54
C GLN A 15 11.01 -19.83 -3.00
N PRO A 16 11.14 -19.05 -1.90
CA PRO A 16 10.07 -18.55 -1.02
C PRO A 16 9.42 -17.23 -1.48
N HIS A 17 9.90 -16.63 -2.56
CA HIS A 17 9.54 -15.27 -2.98
C HIS A 17 8.03 -15.09 -3.19
N ASP A 18 7.42 -15.99 -3.95
CA ASP A 18 5.99 -15.89 -4.30
C ASP A 18 5.13 -15.94 -3.03
N ARG A 19 5.35 -16.91 -2.12
CA ARG A 19 4.51 -17.02 -0.91
C ARG A 19 4.62 -15.78 -0.02
N GLU A 20 5.83 -15.28 0.16
CA GLU A 20 6.14 -14.12 0.99
C GLU A 20 5.75 -12.78 0.35
N ARG A 21 5.29 -12.73 -0.89
CA ARG A 21 4.92 -11.46 -1.55
C ARG A 21 3.53 -11.46 -2.13
N ASP A 22 3.03 -12.59 -2.61
CA ASP A 22 1.67 -12.72 -3.14
C ASP A 22 0.62 -12.44 -2.05
N THR A 23 0.89 -12.87 -0.81
CA THR A 23 0.02 -12.65 0.35
C THR A 23 0.07 -11.20 0.87
N ALA A 24 0.97 -10.36 0.33
CA ALA A 24 1.01 -8.93 0.61
C ALA A 24 -0.11 -8.14 -0.09
N HIS A 25 -0.72 -8.73 -1.12
CA HIS A 25 -1.67 -8.04 -1.99
C HIS A 25 -3.08 -7.97 -1.40
N PHE A 26 -3.41 -8.77 -0.39
CA PHE A 26 -4.77 -8.85 0.13
C PHE A 26 -4.82 -9.01 1.64
N VAL A 27 -6.02 -8.81 2.19
CA VAL A 27 -6.42 -9.29 3.50
C VAL A 27 -7.86 -9.77 3.41
N ASP A 28 -8.11 -11.05 3.58
CA ASP A 28 -9.44 -11.61 3.37
C ASP A 28 -10.29 -11.40 4.63
N LEU A 29 -11.18 -10.41 4.60
CA LEU A 29 -12.12 -10.13 5.69
C LEU A 29 -13.49 -10.75 5.41
N ASP A 30 -14.12 -11.27 6.46
CA ASP A 30 -15.55 -11.62 6.42
C ASP A 30 -16.43 -10.36 6.44
N ASP A 31 -17.75 -10.56 6.31
CA ASP A 31 -18.74 -9.48 6.25
C ASP A 31 -18.76 -8.59 7.51
N ASP A 32 -18.28 -9.11 8.64
CA ASP A 32 -18.22 -8.41 9.93
C ASP A 32 -16.84 -7.76 10.17
N GLY A 33 -15.91 -7.87 9.22
CA GLY A 33 -14.59 -7.27 9.28
C GLY A 33 -13.56 -8.05 10.09
N HIS A 34 -13.80 -9.33 10.35
CA HIS A 34 -12.82 -10.25 10.92
C HIS A 34 -12.01 -10.92 9.82
N VAL A 35 -10.72 -11.13 10.05
CA VAL A 35 -9.87 -11.87 9.11
C VAL A 35 -10.35 -13.32 8.98
N LEU A 36 -10.71 -13.70 7.76
CA LEU A 36 -11.26 -14.98 7.29
C LEU A 36 -12.63 -15.35 7.90
N THR A 37 -12.75 -15.30 9.22
CA THR A 37 -13.94 -15.67 10.00
C THR A 37 -13.97 -14.91 11.32
N ALA A 38 -15.09 -14.95 12.04
CA ALA A 38 -15.23 -14.41 13.40
C ALA A 38 -14.17 -14.88 14.44
N ALA A 39 -13.42 -15.96 14.17
CA ALA A 39 -12.30 -16.38 15.03
C ALA A 39 -11.02 -15.53 14.81
N GLY A 40 -10.90 -14.86 13.67
CA GLY A 40 -9.78 -14.00 13.34
C GLY A 40 -9.92 -12.61 13.97
N PRO A 41 -8.81 -11.85 14.06
CA PRO A 41 -8.85 -10.48 14.53
C PRO A 41 -9.56 -9.57 13.53
N THR A 42 -10.16 -8.49 14.03
CA THR A 42 -10.49 -7.32 13.22
C THR A 42 -9.22 -6.50 12.93
N LEU A 43 -9.28 -5.61 11.94
CA LEU A 43 -8.14 -4.73 11.62
C LEU A 43 -7.72 -3.82 12.78
N ALA A 44 -8.64 -3.47 13.69
CA ALA A 44 -8.35 -2.68 14.89
C ALA A 44 -7.63 -3.48 16.00
N GLN A 45 -7.63 -4.81 15.90
CA GLN A 45 -6.99 -5.73 16.84
C GLN A 45 -5.65 -6.26 16.33
N LEU A 46 -5.18 -5.78 15.17
CA LEU A 46 -3.89 -6.19 14.64
C LEU A 46 -2.76 -5.83 15.62
N PRO A 47 -1.87 -6.79 15.94
CA PRO A 47 -0.72 -6.51 16.78
C PRO A 47 0.29 -5.63 16.04
N ARG A 48 1.37 -5.25 16.74
CA ARG A 48 2.39 -4.38 16.15
C ARG A 48 3.19 -5.10 15.07
N LEU A 49 3.51 -6.37 15.28
CA LEU A 49 4.37 -7.14 14.39
C LEU A 49 3.55 -8.13 13.56
N LYS A 50 3.88 -8.26 12.27
CA LYS A 50 3.29 -9.29 11.40
C LYS A 50 3.45 -10.69 12.00
N SER A 51 4.61 -11.01 12.60
CA SER A 51 4.84 -12.31 13.25
C SER A 51 3.88 -12.58 14.42
N GLU A 52 3.43 -11.53 15.13
CA GLU A 52 2.44 -11.67 16.20
C GLU A 52 1.04 -11.92 15.61
N TYR A 53 0.74 -11.32 14.46
CA TYR A 53 -0.48 -11.55 13.69
C TYR A 53 -0.53 -12.98 13.15
N ASP A 54 0.55 -13.46 12.53
CA ASP A 54 0.66 -14.86 12.06
C ASP A 54 0.45 -15.84 13.23
N ALA A 55 1.02 -15.53 14.41
CA ALA A 55 0.84 -16.33 15.61
C ALA A 55 -0.59 -16.25 16.18
N MET A 56 -1.29 -15.12 16.03
CA MET A 56 -2.71 -14.98 16.38
C MET A 56 -3.60 -15.82 15.47
N LEU A 57 -3.37 -15.78 14.15
CA LEU A 57 -4.10 -16.58 13.18
C LEU A 57 -3.92 -18.08 13.44
N THR A 58 -2.68 -18.52 13.62
CA THR A 58 -2.37 -19.92 13.92
C THR A 58 -3.07 -20.39 15.20
N ARG A 59 -3.09 -19.56 16.25
CA ARG A 59 -3.80 -19.86 17.51
C ARG A 59 -5.31 -19.96 17.34
N ALA A 60 -5.88 -19.21 16.40
CA ALA A 60 -7.28 -19.28 16.02
C ALA A 60 -7.60 -20.45 15.07
N GLY A 61 -6.60 -21.23 14.65
CA GLY A 61 -6.76 -22.33 13.70
C GLY A 61 -6.95 -21.87 12.26
N LEU A 62 -6.52 -20.65 11.93
CA LEU A 62 -6.62 -20.05 10.60
C LEU A 62 -5.29 -20.18 9.85
N ASP A 63 -5.38 -20.34 8.52
CA ASP A 63 -4.21 -20.40 7.65
C ASP A 63 -3.67 -18.98 7.41
N VAL A 64 -2.37 -18.78 7.68
CA VAL A 64 -1.69 -17.48 7.55
C VAL A 64 -1.62 -17.03 6.10
N ASP A 65 -1.51 -17.98 5.18
CA ASP A 65 -1.30 -17.70 3.77
C ASP A 65 -2.63 -17.38 3.07
N ASP A 66 -3.74 -17.95 3.55
CA ASP A 66 -5.08 -17.57 3.10
C ASP A 66 -5.54 -16.22 3.68
N ALA A 67 -5.02 -15.81 4.84
CA ALA A 67 -5.45 -14.58 5.51
C ALA A 67 -4.96 -13.30 4.81
N GLY A 68 -3.76 -13.35 4.22
CA GLY A 68 -3.08 -12.17 3.68
C GLY A 68 -2.64 -11.17 4.75
N TYR A 69 -1.80 -10.22 4.35
CA TYR A 69 -1.22 -9.23 5.26
C TYR A 69 -1.11 -7.81 4.67
N LEU A 70 -1.92 -7.47 3.67
CA LEU A 70 -1.96 -6.14 3.05
C LEU A 70 -1.88 -4.94 4.02
N PRO A 71 -2.54 -4.93 5.21
CA PRO A 71 -2.36 -3.85 6.18
C PRO A 71 -0.89 -3.60 6.52
N TYR A 72 -0.13 -4.67 6.79
CA TYR A 72 1.30 -4.57 7.10
C TYR A 72 2.13 -4.19 5.87
N ALA A 73 1.77 -4.64 4.67
CA ALA A 73 2.46 -4.26 3.45
C ALA A 73 2.37 -2.75 3.17
N ILE A 74 1.20 -2.14 3.37
CA ILE A 74 1.00 -0.69 3.26
C ILE A 74 1.80 0.04 4.34
N MET A 75 1.73 -0.44 5.59
CA MET A 75 2.44 0.19 6.71
C MET A 75 3.95 0.17 6.50
N ASP A 76 4.51 -0.98 6.11
CA ASP A 76 5.93 -1.18 5.84
C ASP A 76 6.39 -0.31 4.67
N ALA A 77 5.67 -0.33 3.54
CA ALA A 77 6.02 0.48 2.37
C ALA A 77 6.07 1.98 2.68
N GLN A 78 5.13 2.49 3.50
CA GLN A 78 5.16 3.89 3.94
C GLN A 78 6.34 4.17 4.87
N LEU A 79 6.66 3.25 5.79
CA LEU A 79 7.79 3.41 6.71
C LEU A 79 9.14 3.37 5.98
N GLN A 80 9.28 2.50 4.98
CA GLN A 80 10.44 2.49 4.09
C GLN A 80 10.54 3.82 3.32
N LEU A 81 9.43 4.32 2.76
CA LEU A 81 9.40 5.60 2.06
C LEU A 81 9.83 6.77 2.98
N LYS A 82 9.37 6.78 4.23
CA LYS A 82 9.83 7.75 5.25
C LYS A 82 11.34 7.66 5.44
N GLN A 83 11.89 6.46 5.57
CA GLN A 83 13.33 6.27 5.78
C GLN A 83 14.13 6.73 4.55
N ASP A 84 13.64 6.43 3.35
CA ASP A 84 14.26 6.84 2.10
C ASP A 84 14.28 8.36 1.93
N PHE A 85 13.19 9.04 2.29
CA PHE A 85 13.17 10.50 2.36
C PHE A 85 14.15 11.05 3.39
N ALA A 86 14.34 10.39 4.54
CA ALA A 86 15.31 10.82 5.54
C ALA A 86 16.74 10.78 5.00
N TYR A 87 17.12 9.67 4.33
CA TYR A 87 18.40 9.57 3.63
C TYR A 87 18.55 10.63 2.55
N TRP A 88 17.53 10.83 1.72
CA TRP A 88 17.59 11.81 0.64
C TRP A 88 17.80 13.24 1.16
N ARG A 89 17.10 13.64 2.23
CA ARG A 89 17.29 14.94 2.89
C ARG A 89 18.71 15.14 3.40
N VAL A 90 19.26 14.12 4.07
CA VAL A 90 20.65 14.14 4.53
C VAL A 90 21.62 14.27 3.36
N LEU A 91 21.45 13.47 2.30
CA LEU A 91 22.34 13.48 1.14
C LEU A 91 22.32 14.83 0.41
N VAL A 92 21.14 15.43 0.22
CA VAL A 92 21.00 16.78 -0.35
C VAL A 92 21.74 17.82 0.50
N ALA A 93 21.53 17.80 1.83
CA ALA A 93 22.15 18.76 2.74
C ALA A 93 23.68 18.58 2.82
N ALA A 94 24.16 17.34 2.86
CA ALA A 94 25.58 17.01 2.95
C ALA A 94 26.32 17.34 1.65
N GLU A 95 25.77 16.95 0.49
CA GLU A 95 26.35 17.26 -0.83
C GLU A 95 26.51 18.76 -1.06
N ALA A 96 25.54 19.56 -0.58
CA ALA A 96 25.54 21.01 -0.74
C ALA A 96 26.65 21.71 0.08
N ARG A 97 27.04 21.13 1.22
CA ARG A 97 28.00 21.74 2.16
C ARG A 97 29.41 21.15 2.10
N GLU A 98 29.54 19.94 1.56
CA GLU A 98 30.81 19.22 1.54
C GLU A 98 31.86 19.94 0.70
N THR A 99 33.04 20.14 1.29
CA THR A 99 34.19 20.82 0.66
C THR A 99 35.22 19.82 0.14
N ASN A 100 35.29 18.63 0.74
CA ASN A 100 36.08 17.52 0.22
C ASN A 100 35.45 17.01 -1.08
N MET A 101 36.16 17.14 -2.20
CA MET A 101 35.63 16.80 -3.53
C MET A 101 35.26 15.32 -3.67
N GLU A 102 35.98 14.43 -3.01
CA GLU A 102 35.74 12.99 -3.05
C GLU A 102 34.46 12.63 -2.28
N ARG A 103 34.33 13.11 -1.04
CA ARG A 103 33.10 12.93 -0.25
C ARG A 103 31.89 13.53 -0.94
N ARG A 104 32.03 14.72 -1.54
CA ARG A 104 30.95 15.36 -2.28
C ARG A 104 30.51 14.55 -3.50
N ALA A 105 31.46 13.99 -4.25
CA ALA A 105 31.16 13.10 -5.36
C ALA A 105 30.44 11.83 -4.89
N TRP A 106 30.85 11.28 -3.74
CA TRP A 106 30.17 10.15 -3.12
C TRP A 106 28.73 10.48 -2.72
N TYR A 107 28.49 11.60 -2.04
CA TYR A 107 27.13 12.04 -1.66
C TYR A 107 26.22 12.22 -2.88
N ARG A 108 26.73 12.80 -3.97
CA ARG A 108 25.98 12.95 -5.23
C ARG A 108 25.54 11.59 -5.77
N ALA A 109 26.48 10.65 -5.88
CA ALA A 109 26.21 9.33 -6.43
C ALA A 109 25.21 8.57 -5.54
N ASP A 110 25.30 8.71 -4.22
CA ASP A 110 24.36 8.09 -3.30
C ASP A 110 22.97 8.74 -3.34
N ARG A 111 22.90 10.08 -3.47
CA ARG A 111 21.64 10.81 -3.69
C ARG A 111 20.92 10.30 -4.94
N GLU A 112 21.63 10.13 -6.05
CA GLU A 112 21.06 9.65 -7.31
C GLU A 112 20.54 8.20 -7.20
N ARG A 113 21.27 7.33 -6.49
CA ARG A 113 20.76 5.98 -6.15
C ARG A 113 19.51 6.05 -5.28
N ARG A 114 19.51 6.92 -4.27
CA ARG A 114 18.37 7.12 -3.37
C ARG A 114 17.14 7.64 -4.10
N GLU A 115 17.31 8.55 -5.06
CA GLU A 115 16.22 9.06 -5.90
C GLU A 115 15.60 7.95 -6.75
N ALA A 116 16.40 7.02 -7.28
CA ALA A 116 15.88 5.85 -7.97
C ALA A 116 15.11 4.89 -7.04
N LEU A 117 15.61 4.66 -5.82
CA LEU A 117 14.92 3.86 -4.81
C LEU A 117 13.59 4.50 -4.39
N LEU A 118 13.56 5.82 -4.17
CA LEU A 118 12.34 6.56 -3.86
C LEU A 118 11.26 6.36 -4.92
N LEU A 119 11.61 6.41 -6.21
CA LEU A 119 10.65 6.16 -7.30
C LEU A 119 10.08 4.73 -7.26
N ARG A 120 10.94 3.74 -6.98
CA ARG A 120 10.51 2.34 -6.82
C ARG A 120 9.57 2.20 -5.60
N ASP A 121 9.94 2.77 -4.46
CA ASP A 121 9.21 2.60 -3.20
C ASP A 121 7.88 3.36 -3.20
N ILE A 122 7.81 4.52 -3.85
CA ILE A 122 6.53 5.18 -4.18
C ILE A 122 5.67 4.25 -5.06
N GLY A 123 6.28 3.55 -6.02
CA GLY A 123 5.61 2.54 -6.84
C GLY A 123 5.06 1.38 -6.01
N MET A 124 5.85 0.83 -5.09
CA MET A 124 5.42 -0.24 -4.19
C MET A 124 4.27 0.20 -3.29
N LEU A 125 4.39 1.37 -2.64
CA LEU A 125 3.30 1.93 -1.83
C LEU A 125 2.04 2.15 -2.67
N SER A 126 2.20 2.71 -3.87
CA SER A 126 1.10 2.91 -4.82
C SER A 126 0.41 1.61 -5.21
N HIS A 127 1.14 0.50 -5.29
CA HIS A 127 0.58 -0.80 -5.64
C HIS A 127 -0.33 -1.30 -4.53
N TYR A 128 0.20 -1.42 -3.30
CA TYR A 128 -0.58 -1.92 -2.16
C TYR A 128 -1.75 -1.00 -1.78
N VAL A 129 -1.60 0.31 -1.93
CA VAL A 129 -2.74 1.23 -1.80
C VAL A 129 -3.74 1.03 -2.95
N GLY A 130 -3.29 0.74 -4.17
CA GLY A 130 -4.18 0.37 -5.27
C GLY A 130 -5.02 -0.87 -4.93
N ASP A 131 -4.36 -1.95 -4.51
CA ASP A 131 -4.98 -3.19 -4.06
C ASP A 131 -5.98 -2.93 -2.92
N GLY A 132 -5.59 -2.17 -1.90
CA GLY A 132 -6.46 -1.83 -0.78
C GLY A 132 -7.71 -1.04 -1.17
N SER A 133 -7.78 -0.46 -2.36
CA SER A 133 -8.98 0.21 -2.88
C SER A 133 -9.92 -0.74 -3.61
N GLN A 134 -9.45 -1.92 -3.99
CA GLN A 134 -10.18 -2.93 -4.73
C GLN A 134 -10.97 -3.81 -3.73
N PRO A 135 -12.31 -3.82 -3.76
CA PRO A 135 -13.11 -4.54 -2.75
C PRO A 135 -12.78 -6.03 -2.59
N HIS A 136 -12.32 -6.70 -3.66
CA HIS A 136 -11.94 -8.10 -3.63
C HIS A 136 -10.57 -8.36 -3.01
N HIS A 137 -9.70 -7.37 -2.85
CA HIS A 137 -8.42 -7.55 -2.14
C HIS A 137 -8.58 -7.42 -0.62
N VAL A 138 -9.80 -7.13 -0.15
CA VAL A 138 -10.08 -6.90 1.27
C VAL A 138 -11.21 -7.78 1.80
N SER A 139 -11.61 -8.83 1.06
CA SER A 139 -12.79 -9.63 1.38
C SER A 139 -12.67 -11.07 0.92
N VAL A 140 -13.21 -11.98 1.73
CA VAL A 140 -13.38 -13.40 1.38
C VAL A 140 -14.20 -13.63 0.09
N HIS A 141 -14.95 -12.65 -0.37
CA HIS A 141 -15.72 -12.70 -1.62
C HIS A 141 -14.89 -12.31 -2.86
N TYR A 142 -13.61 -12.68 -2.93
CA TYR A 142 -12.68 -12.14 -3.93
C TYR A 142 -12.84 -12.70 -5.34
N ASN A 143 -13.28 -13.95 -5.52
CA ASN A 143 -13.43 -14.63 -6.82
C ASN A 143 -14.89 -15.03 -7.08
N GLY A 144 -15.80 -14.07 -6.90
CA GLY A 144 -17.23 -14.33 -6.78
C GLY A 144 -17.65 -14.46 -5.32
N TRP A 145 -18.96 -14.49 -5.07
CA TRP A 145 -19.53 -14.48 -3.73
C TRP A 145 -19.09 -15.69 -2.88
N GLY A 146 -18.69 -16.80 -3.50
CA GLY A 146 -18.24 -18.00 -2.79
C GLY A 146 -19.36 -18.74 -2.06
N ASP A 147 -18.96 -19.64 -1.15
CA ASP A 147 -19.84 -20.55 -0.41
C ASP A 147 -20.36 -19.92 0.90
N TYR A 148 -20.87 -18.69 0.80
CA TYR A 148 -21.40 -17.90 1.91
C TYR A 148 -22.90 -17.64 1.74
N PRO A 149 -23.64 -17.25 2.81
CA PRO A 149 -25.04 -16.85 2.68
C PRO A 149 -25.21 -15.79 1.59
N ASN A 150 -26.01 -16.10 0.56
CA ASN A 150 -26.15 -15.26 -0.63
C ASN A 150 -27.63 -14.90 -0.91
N PRO A 151 -28.29 -14.15 -0.01
CA PRO A 151 -29.72 -13.82 -0.14
C PRO A 151 -30.00 -12.97 -1.39
N GLU A 152 -29.04 -12.15 -1.82
CA GLU A 152 -29.15 -11.30 -3.02
C GLU A 152 -28.78 -12.04 -4.31
N ARG A 153 -28.35 -13.31 -4.26
CA ARG A 153 -28.01 -14.13 -5.44
C ARG A 153 -26.94 -13.50 -6.33
N PHE A 154 -25.86 -13.03 -5.72
CA PHE A 154 -24.67 -12.54 -6.42
C PHE A 154 -23.93 -13.67 -7.13
N THR A 155 -23.15 -13.31 -8.16
CA THR A 155 -22.38 -14.27 -8.97
C THR A 155 -21.37 -15.05 -8.13
N SER A 156 -21.21 -16.34 -8.39
CA SER A 156 -20.11 -17.18 -7.87
C SER A 156 -19.02 -17.41 -8.92
N SER A 157 -19.03 -16.65 -10.02
CA SER A 157 -18.05 -16.79 -11.09
C SER A 157 -16.65 -16.41 -10.60
N ARG A 158 -15.70 -17.34 -10.73
CA ARG A 158 -14.28 -17.10 -10.48
C ARG A 158 -13.61 -16.12 -11.44
N GLN A 159 -14.34 -15.62 -12.44
CA GLN A 159 -13.83 -14.62 -13.38
C GLN A 159 -14.13 -13.18 -12.94
N THR A 160 -14.98 -12.98 -11.93
CA THR A 160 -15.44 -11.65 -11.50
C THR A 160 -14.28 -10.71 -11.16
N HIS A 161 -13.28 -11.21 -10.45
CA HIS A 161 -12.09 -10.45 -10.06
C HIS A 161 -11.33 -9.90 -11.27
N GLY A 162 -10.83 -10.79 -12.14
CA GLY A 162 -10.02 -10.40 -13.29
C GLY A 162 -10.78 -9.58 -14.33
N GLN A 163 -12.10 -9.76 -14.46
CA GLN A 163 -12.92 -8.93 -15.34
C GLN A 163 -13.00 -7.48 -14.87
N PHE A 164 -13.07 -7.26 -13.56
CA PHE A 164 -13.11 -5.94 -12.96
C PHE A 164 -11.77 -5.21 -13.09
N GLU A 165 -10.68 -5.84 -12.66
CA GLU A 165 -9.34 -5.21 -12.63
C GLU A 165 -8.76 -4.97 -14.02
N GLY A 166 -9.04 -5.88 -14.96
CA GLY A 166 -8.53 -5.77 -16.31
C GLY A 166 -9.40 -4.84 -17.16
N ALA A 167 -10.29 -5.46 -17.93
CA ALA A 167 -10.92 -4.80 -19.05
C ALA A 167 -11.90 -3.70 -18.63
N ALA A 168 -12.68 -3.90 -17.56
CA ALA A 168 -13.64 -2.89 -17.09
C ALA A 168 -12.94 -1.62 -16.60
N THR A 169 -11.92 -1.77 -15.75
CA THR A 169 -11.12 -0.64 -15.24
C THR A 169 -10.40 0.10 -16.36
N ALA A 170 -9.76 -0.62 -17.28
CA ALA A 170 -9.04 0.00 -18.40
C ALA A 170 -9.95 0.86 -19.30
N ARG A 171 -11.22 0.48 -19.48
CA ARG A 171 -12.20 1.25 -20.27
C ARG A 171 -12.75 2.46 -19.54
N ALA A 172 -13.01 2.34 -18.24
CA ALA A 172 -13.70 3.36 -17.45
C ALA A 172 -12.77 4.47 -16.90
N THR A 173 -11.48 4.18 -16.75
CA THR A 173 -10.52 5.06 -16.07
C THR A 173 -10.39 6.41 -16.78
N ARG A 174 -10.58 7.49 -16.00
CA ARG A 174 -10.46 8.87 -16.46
C ARG A 174 -9.73 9.72 -15.41
N LEU A 175 -8.56 10.23 -15.76
CA LEU A 175 -7.72 10.99 -14.82
C LEU A 175 -8.45 12.21 -14.25
N ASP A 176 -9.17 12.96 -15.09
CA ASP A 176 -9.93 14.14 -14.68
C ASP A 176 -11.06 13.80 -13.70
N ALA A 177 -11.75 12.67 -13.92
CA ALA A 177 -12.79 12.19 -13.02
C ALA A 177 -12.21 11.71 -11.68
N ILE A 178 -11.05 11.04 -11.71
CA ILE A 178 -10.34 10.58 -10.51
C ILE A 178 -9.89 11.77 -9.68
N GLU A 179 -9.19 12.74 -10.28
CA GLU A 179 -8.71 13.95 -9.59
C GLU A 179 -9.87 14.75 -8.98
N ALA A 180 -10.98 14.90 -9.71
CA ALA A 180 -12.16 15.60 -9.21
C ALA A 180 -12.87 14.87 -8.05
N ALA A 181 -12.76 13.54 -7.99
CA ALA A 181 -13.38 12.71 -6.95
C ALA A 181 -12.48 12.45 -5.74
N MET A 182 -11.21 12.88 -5.76
CA MET A 182 -10.29 12.67 -4.65
C MET A 182 -10.80 13.39 -3.39
N PRO A 183 -10.90 12.69 -2.24
CA PRO A 183 -11.24 13.35 -0.98
C PRO A 183 -10.16 14.37 -0.55
N ALA A 184 -10.58 15.26 0.35
CA ALA A 184 -9.69 16.20 1.02
C ALA A 184 -8.55 15.46 1.75
N ALA A 185 -7.40 16.13 1.90
CA ALA A 185 -6.24 15.54 2.56
C ALA A 185 -6.54 15.16 4.01
N ASN A 186 -6.19 13.93 4.36
CA ASN A 186 -6.23 13.41 5.72
C ASN A 186 -4.82 13.51 6.33
N ALA A 187 -4.68 14.30 7.38
CA ALA A 187 -3.40 14.53 8.07
C ALA A 187 -3.15 13.59 9.25
N SER A 188 -3.99 12.57 9.48
CA SER A 188 -3.76 11.59 10.53
C SER A 188 -2.49 10.79 10.25
N ALA A 189 -1.49 10.93 11.13
CA ALA A 189 -0.20 10.27 11.04
C ALA A 189 -0.14 8.91 11.77
N ASP A 190 -1.20 8.55 12.50
CA ASP A 190 -1.27 7.25 13.17
C ASP A 190 -1.61 6.15 12.15
N LEU A 191 -0.56 5.46 11.69
CA LEU A 191 -0.58 4.66 10.48
C LEU A 191 -1.47 3.41 10.63
N ALA A 192 -1.41 2.71 11.76
CA ALA A 192 -2.18 1.49 11.97
C ALA A 192 -3.71 1.73 11.94
N PRO A 193 -4.29 2.64 12.76
CA PRO A 193 -5.72 2.93 12.68
C PRO A 193 -6.12 3.59 11.36
N ARG A 194 -5.23 4.35 10.70
CA ARG A 194 -5.49 4.89 9.37
C ARG A 194 -5.66 3.79 8.32
N VAL A 195 -4.71 2.85 8.24
CA VAL A 195 -4.76 1.74 7.29
C VAL A 195 -5.96 0.83 7.60
N ALA A 196 -6.25 0.57 8.87
CA ALA A 196 -7.45 -0.17 9.26
C ALA A 196 -8.75 0.53 8.79
N ALA A 197 -8.87 1.85 8.98
CA ALA A 197 -10.03 2.61 8.53
C ALA A 197 -10.16 2.61 7.01
N TYR A 198 -9.04 2.74 6.29
CA TYR A 198 -8.99 2.71 4.84
C TYR A 198 -9.49 1.37 4.27
N LEU A 199 -8.97 0.25 4.77
CA LEU A 199 -9.34 -1.09 4.29
C LEU A 199 -10.77 -1.47 4.71
N ASN A 200 -11.21 -1.11 5.92
CA ASN A 200 -12.61 -1.29 6.33
C ASN A 200 -13.56 -0.48 5.45
N ALA A 201 -13.21 0.74 5.06
CA ALA A 201 -14.01 1.52 4.11
C ALA A 201 -14.09 0.82 2.74
N SER A 202 -13.02 0.16 2.29
CA SER A 202 -13.03 -0.66 1.08
C SER A 202 -13.91 -1.91 1.20
N LEU A 203 -13.91 -2.59 2.35
CA LEU A 203 -14.78 -3.73 2.62
C LEU A 203 -16.26 -3.38 2.45
N THR A 204 -16.67 -2.18 2.88
CA THR A 204 -18.08 -1.72 2.70
C THR A 204 -18.52 -1.61 1.23
N GLN A 205 -17.58 -1.64 0.29
CA GLN A 205 -17.85 -1.53 -1.14
C GLN A 205 -18.06 -2.88 -1.84
N VAL A 206 -17.89 -4.01 -1.14
CA VAL A 206 -18.10 -5.36 -1.70
C VAL A 206 -19.54 -5.55 -2.16
N VAL A 207 -20.52 -5.30 -1.30
CA VAL A 207 -21.94 -5.44 -1.67
C VAL A 207 -22.36 -4.44 -2.76
N PRO A 208 -22.00 -3.13 -2.69
CA PRO A 208 -22.19 -2.20 -3.81
C PRO A 208 -21.61 -2.70 -5.14
N PHE A 209 -20.37 -3.23 -5.13
CA PHE A 209 -19.75 -3.82 -6.31
C PHE A 209 -20.60 -4.97 -6.87
N TYR A 210 -21.00 -5.93 -6.02
CA TYR A 210 -21.76 -7.09 -6.48
C TYR A 210 -23.15 -6.74 -7.00
N ARG A 211 -23.79 -5.71 -6.45
CA ARG A 211 -25.05 -5.18 -6.99
C ARG A 211 -24.86 -4.57 -8.38
N LEU A 212 -23.76 -3.84 -8.59
CA LEU A 212 -23.39 -3.29 -9.90
C LEU A 212 -23.04 -4.40 -10.91
N GLU A 213 -22.26 -5.41 -10.51
CA GLU A 213 -21.95 -6.58 -11.35
C GLU A 213 -23.24 -7.28 -11.78
N LYS A 214 -24.14 -7.56 -10.83
CA LYS A 214 -25.43 -8.21 -11.10
C LYS A 214 -26.30 -7.41 -12.07
N ALA A 215 -26.24 -6.07 -11.99
CA ALA A 215 -26.90 -5.17 -12.93
C ALA A 215 -26.21 -5.08 -14.31
N GLY A 216 -25.05 -5.71 -14.47
CA GLY A 216 -24.28 -5.71 -15.72
C GLY A 216 -23.40 -4.48 -15.91
N ALA A 217 -23.14 -3.70 -14.85
CA ALA A 217 -22.43 -2.40 -14.92
C ALA A 217 -21.01 -2.47 -15.49
N PHE A 218 -20.38 -3.65 -15.47
CA PHE A 218 -19.00 -3.88 -15.90
C PHE A 218 -18.89 -4.68 -17.22
N ARG A 219 -20.01 -5.09 -17.83
CA ARG A 219 -20.04 -5.90 -19.05
C ARG A 219 -20.01 -5.02 -20.30
N GLY A 220 -19.45 -5.52 -21.40
CA GLY A 220 -19.36 -4.77 -22.66
C GLY A 220 -18.69 -3.41 -22.46
N ASP A 221 -19.32 -2.33 -22.92
CA ASP A 221 -18.81 -0.97 -22.75
C ASP A 221 -18.93 -0.43 -21.31
N GLY A 222 -19.66 -1.13 -20.43
CA GLY A 222 -19.96 -0.70 -19.07
C GLY A 222 -21.07 0.35 -19.00
N THR A 223 -21.47 0.72 -17.78
CA THR A 223 -22.45 1.80 -17.53
C THR A 223 -21.81 3.01 -16.86
N THR A 224 -22.52 4.14 -16.85
CA THR A 224 -22.10 5.35 -16.13
C THR A 224 -21.88 5.08 -14.64
N GLU A 225 -22.73 4.27 -14.01
CA GLU A 225 -22.62 3.88 -12.60
C GLU A 225 -21.41 2.99 -12.36
N GLY A 226 -21.14 2.02 -13.26
CA GLY A 226 -19.95 1.19 -13.20
C GLY A 226 -18.66 2.02 -13.34
N ALA A 227 -18.66 2.97 -14.27
CA ALA A 227 -17.54 3.89 -14.44
C ALA A 227 -17.37 4.81 -13.23
N ALA A 228 -18.46 5.35 -12.66
CA ALA A 228 -18.40 6.17 -11.46
C ALA A 228 -17.87 5.39 -10.25
N PHE A 229 -18.27 4.12 -10.10
CA PHE A 229 -17.73 3.24 -9.06
C PHE A 229 -16.22 3.05 -9.22
N ILE A 230 -15.77 2.66 -10.41
CA ILE A 230 -14.33 2.44 -10.71
C ILE A 230 -13.51 3.71 -10.42
N ASN A 231 -13.91 4.84 -11.01
CA ASN A 231 -13.18 6.10 -10.81
C ASN A 231 -13.23 6.55 -9.35
N GLY A 232 -14.32 6.29 -8.63
CA GLY A 232 -14.42 6.55 -7.20
C GLY A 232 -13.42 5.73 -6.39
N ARG A 233 -13.30 4.42 -6.65
CA ARG A 233 -12.30 3.56 -5.97
C ARG A 233 -10.87 4.01 -6.25
N LEU A 234 -10.56 4.32 -7.51
CA LEU A 234 -9.27 4.88 -7.92
C LEU A 234 -8.99 6.24 -7.26
N ALA A 235 -9.99 7.09 -7.07
CA ALA A 235 -9.84 8.37 -6.41
C ALA A 235 -9.52 8.24 -4.91
N VAL A 236 -10.12 7.26 -4.22
CA VAL A 236 -9.74 6.94 -2.84
C VAL A 236 -8.29 6.43 -2.78
N ALA A 237 -7.89 5.54 -3.69
CA ALA A 237 -6.50 5.05 -3.76
C ALA A 237 -5.50 6.19 -4.00
N ALA A 238 -5.79 7.06 -4.97
CA ALA A 238 -4.94 8.20 -5.32
C ALA A 238 -4.81 9.19 -4.15
N ALA A 239 -5.91 9.46 -3.44
CA ALA A 239 -5.88 10.35 -2.27
C ALA A 239 -5.12 9.75 -1.09
N GLU A 240 -5.30 8.45 -0.81
CA GLU A 240 -4.57 7.76 0.24
C GLU A 240 -3.06 7.73 -0.07
N LEU A 241 -2.68 7.42 -1.32
CA LEU A 241 -1.29 7.46 -1.77
C LEU A 241 -0.68 8.85 -1.61
N ARG A 242 -1.38 9.91 -2.08
CA ARG A 242 -0.95 11.30 -1.91
C ARG A 242 -0.64 11.59 -0.45
N ASP A 243 -1.57 11.27 0.44
CA ASP A 243 -1.47 11.59 1.85
C ASP A 243 -0.34 10.80 2.53
N LEU A 244 -0.20 9.50 2.26
CA LEU A 244 0.87 8.69 2.84
C LEU A 244 2.26 9.15 2.38
N ILE A 245 2.42 9.60 1.13
CA ILE A 245 3.68 10.21 0.65
C ILE A 245 3.99 11.50 1.42
N VAL A 246 2.99 12.38 1.61
CA VAL A 246 3.15 13.64 2.34
C VAL A 246 3.52 13.38 3.80
N LEU A 247 2.85 12.43 4.45
CA LEU A 247 3.12 12.06 5.84
C LEU A 247 4.53 11.46 5.98
N ALA A 248 4.95 10.60 5.06
CA ALA A 248 6.31 10.04 5.03
C ALA A 248 7.36 11.15 4.92
N TRP A 249 7.16 12.11 4.01
CA TRP A 249 8.07 13.26 3.83
C TRP A 249 8.16 14.15 5.08
N GLN A 250 7.02 14.44 5.71
CA GLN A 250 6.98 15.24 6.94
C GLN A 250 7.69 14.54 8.10
N ALA A 251 7.40 13.25 8.29
CA ALA A 251 8.00 12.44 9.34
C ALA A 251 9.50 12.21 9.14
N ALA A 252 9.98 12.19 7.89
CA ALA A 252 11.40 12.02 7.56
C ALA A 252 12.28 13.13 8.18
N GLY A 253 11.81 14.38 8.21
CA GLY A 253 12.57 15.50 8.79
C GLY A 253 12.84 15.39 10.29
N GLN A 254 12.03 14.58 11.00
CA GLN A 254 12.18 14.30 12.43
C GLN A 254 12.93 13.00 12.71
N GLY A 255 13.32 12.27 11.65
CA GLY A 255 13.94 10.95 11.72
C GLY A 255 15.45 10.99 11.99
N SER A 256 16.04 9.79 11.94
CA SER A 256 17.49 9.58 11.96
C SER A 256 17.86 8.57 10.88
N ILE A 257 19.12 8.59 10.46
CA ILE A 257 19.65 7.64 9.48
C ILE A 257 20.92 6.97 10.00
N GLY A 258 21.27 5.83 9.40
CA GLY A 258 22.58 5.23 9.55
C GLY A 258 22.88 4.58 10.89
N TRP A 259 24.09 4.05 11.00
CA TRP A 259 24.72 3.60 12.24
C TRP A 259 26.20 4.00 12.23
N PRO A 260 26.70 4.81 13.19
CA PRO A 260 25.96 5.41 14.30
C PRO A 260 24.84 6.35 13.81
N ALA A 261 23.71 6.38 14.51
CA ALA A 261 22.55 7.15 14.09
C ALA A 261 22.81 8.67 14.15
N VAL A 262 22.43 9.40 13.10
CA VAL A 262 22.45 10.87 13.05
C VAL A 262 21.06 11.43 12.74
N LYS A 263 20.65 12.51 13.41
CA LYS A 263 19.35 13.13 13.18
C LYS A 263 19.35 13.94 11.89
N VAL A 264 18.29 13.80 11.09
CA VAL A 264 18.12 14.54 9.83
C VAL A 264 18.21 16.05 10.07
N ALA A 265 17.50 16.56 11.07
CA ALA A 265 17.49 17.98 11.41
C ALA A 265 18.87 18.54 11.80
N GLU A 266 19.73 17.73 12.44
CA GLU A 266 21.08 18.16 12.84
C GLU A 266 22.00 18.30 11.61
N VAL A 267 21.90 17.36 10.66
CA VAL A 267 22.62 17.45 9.38
C VAL A 267 22.09 18.60 8.54
N GLU A 268 20.77 18.77 8.45
CA GLU A 268 20.15 19.88 7.72
C GLU A 268 20.53 21.24 8.31
N ALA A 269 20.75 21.35 9.62
CA ALA A 269 21.25 22.55 10.27
C ALA A 269 22.78 22.77 10.10
N GLY A 270 23.51 21.77 9.60
CA GLY A 270 24.99 21.79 9.54
C GLY A 270 25.67 21.58 10.88
N ALA A 271 24.95 21.03 11.87
CA ALA A 271 25.44 20.77 13.22
C ALA A 271 26.07 19.37 13.38
N ALA A 272 25.90 18.47 12.40
CA ALA A 272 26.46 17.12 12.40
C ALA A 272 27.02 16.72 11.03
N ASP A 273 28.15 16.01 11.02
CA ASP A 273 28.70 15.34 9.83
C ASP A 273 28.06 13.94 9.69
N PRO A 274 27.29 13.66 8.63
CA PRO A 274 26.63 12.38 8.46
C PRO A 274 27.53 11.30 7.86
N TRP A 275 28.81 11.58 7.56
CA TRP A 275 29.66 10.69 6.78
C TRP A 275 29.67 9.25 7.31
N LEU A 276 30.01 9.06 8.59
CA LEU A 276 30.10 7.73 9.21
C LEU A 276 28.75 7.02 9.24
N SER A 277 27.67 7.76 9.52
CA SER A 277 26.31 7.24 9.49
C SER A 277 25.90 6.74 8.10
N LEU A 278 26.41 7.36 7.03
CA LEU A 278 26.07 7.02 5.66
C LEU A 278 26.89 5.85 5.10
N ILE A 279 28.18 5.77 5.45
CA ILE A 279 29.07 4.72 4.93
C ILE A 279 29.10 3.45 5.79
N GLY A 280 28.61 3.52 7.03
CA GLY A 280 28.68 2.45 8.01
C GLY A 280 30.02 2.41 8.75
N GLU A 281 29.99 1.89 9.98
CA GLU A 281 31.17 1.59 10.80
C GLU A 281 31.30 0.09 11.15
N ASP A 282 30.45 -0.76 10.55
CA ASP A 282 30.40 -2.22 10.75
C ASP A 282 31.21 -3.03 9.73
#